data_AF-A0A1G7MTP6-F1
#
_entry.id   AF-A0A1G7MTP6-F1
#
_cell.length_a   1.000
_cell.length_b   1.000
_cell.length_c   1.000
_cell.angle_alpha   90.00
_cell.angle_beta   90.00
_cell.angle_gamma   90.00
#
_symmetry.space_group_name_H-M   'P 1'
#
loop_
_entity.id
_entity.type
_entity.pdbx_description
1 polymer ?
#
loop_
_entity_poly.entity_id
_entity_poly.type
_entity_poly.pdbx_seq_one_letter_code
_entity_poly.pdbx_strand_id
1 'polypeptide(L)' 'MGRGQRPCALCGSDDVVAVRTRLVRRGLALLNPAFDPHEHRYELCRGCGAKNYEVAAAGIR' A
#
# COMPACT_ATOMS: atom_id res chain seq x y z
N MET A 1 -12.31 2.96 -2.12
CA MET A 1 -10.99 3.64 -2.29
C MET A 1 -11.09 4.97 -1.56
N GLY A 2 -10.19 5.25 -0.63
CA GLY A 2 -10.12 6.57 0.04
C GLY A 2 -9.17 7.48 -0.74
N ARG A 3 -9.48 8.79 -0.81
CA ARG A 3 -8.51 9.78 -1.31
C ARG A 3 -7.37 9.91 -0.31
N GLY A 4 -6.15 10.09 -0.79
CA GLY A 4 -5.00 10.44 0.04
C GLY A 4 -5.25 11.78 0.73
N GLN A 5 -4.69 11.95 1.92
CA GLN A 5 -4.94 13.15 2.73
C GLN A 5 -4.14 14.37 2.25
N ARG A 6 -3.19 14.19 1.33
CA ARG A 6 -2.27 15.22 0.84
C ARG A 6 -2.00 15.09 -0.67
N PRO A 7 -1.68 16.20 -1.36
CA PRO A 7 -1.20 16.17 -2.73
C PRO A 7 0.10 15.36 -2.85
N CYS A 8 0.37 14.82 -4.04
CA CYS A 8 1.59 14.09 -4.30
C CYS A 8 2.83 14.98 -4.10
N ALA A 9 3.71 14.61 -3.19
CA ALA A 9 4.95 15.35 -2.93
C ALA A 9 5.92 15.41 -4.12
N LEU A 10 5.76 14.56 -5.14
CA LEU A 10 6.63 14.51 -6.31
C LEU A 10 6.11 15.33 -7.49
N CYS A 11 4.81 15.27 -7.79
CA CYS A 11 4.23 15.95 -8.97
C CYS A 11 3.15 16.99 -8.65
N GLY A 12 2.78 17.16 -7.37
CA GLY A 12 1.74 18.11 -6.94
C GLY A 12 0.31 17.70 -7.28
N SER A 13 0.08 16.52 -7.88
CA SER A 13 -1.26 16.04 -8.22
C SER A 13 -2.08 15.69 -6.97
N ASP A 14 -3.35 16.10 -6.95
CA ASP A 14 -4.32 15.73 -5.92
C ASP A 14 -4.97 14.35 -6.15
N ASP A 15 -4.68 13.70 -7.28
CA ASP A 15 -5.18 12.35 -7.59
C ASP A 15 -4.32 11.28 -6.91
N VAL A 16 -4.33 11.34 -5.59
CA VAL A 16 -3.68 10.38 -4.70
C VAL A 16 -4.76 9.50 -4.08
N VAL A 17 -4.56 8.18 -4.15
CA VAL A 17 -5.49 7.19 -3.62
C VAL A 17 -4.82 6.26 -2.62
N ALA A 18 -5.50 5.96 -1.52
CA ALA A 18 -5.07 4.93 -0.59
C ALA A 18 -5.29 3.54 -1.22
N VAL A 19 -4.22 2.76 -1.30
CA VAL A 19 -4.20 1.40 -1.84
C VAL A 19 -3.89 0.43 -0.71
N ARG A 20 -4.68 -0.64 -0.63
CA ARG A 20 -4.42 -1.80 0.23
C ARG A 20 -4.20 -3.00 -0.66
N THR A 21 -3.04 -3.64 -0.53
CA THR A 21 -2.72 -4.87 -1.24
C THR A 21 -2.51 -5.99 -0.24
N ARG A 22 -3.17 -7.12 -0.49
CA ARG A 22 -3.00 -8.35 0.30
C ARG A 22 -2.37 -9.40 -0.59
N LEU A 23 -1.35 -10.07 -0.06
CA LEU A 23 -0.78 -11.22 -0.75
C LEU A 23 -1.81 -12.36 -0.75
N VAL A 24 -2.13 -12.89 -1.92
CA VAL A 24 -3.05 -14.01 -2.09
C VAL A 24 -2.26 -15.29 -2.38
N ARG A 25 -2.66 -16.40 -1.74
CA ARG A 25 -2.03 -17.71 -1.98
C ARG A 25 -2.21 -18.11 -3.44
N ARG A 26 -1.14 -18.62 -4.07
CA ARG A 26 -1.15 -19.16 -5.43
C ARG A 26 -0.20 -20.37 -5.51
N GLY A 27 -0.50 -21.32 -6.40
CA GLY A 27 0.35 -22.51 -6.61
C GLY A 27 0.59 -23.30 -5.34
N LEU A 28 1.83 -23.76 -5.10
CA LEU A 28 2.21 -24.54 -3.91
C LEU A 28 1.99 -23.80 -2.58
N ALA A 29 1.89 -22.46 -2.58
CA ALA A 29 1.55 -21.71 -1.38
C ALA A 29 0.11 -21.98 -0.89
N LEU A 30 -0.76 -22.57 -1.71
CA LEU A 30 -2.08 -23.04 -1.27
C LEU A 30 -1.98 -24.14 -0.20
N LEU A 31 -0.93 -24.95 -0.24
CA LEU A 31 -0.73 -26.08 0.67
C LEU A 31 0.07 -25.71 1.91
N ASN A 32 0.66 -24.51 1.97
CA ASN A 32 1.46 -24.09 3.12
C ASN A 32 0.55 -23.66 4.28
N PRO A 33 0.51 -24.39 5.41
CA PRO A 33 -0.32 -24.01 6.56
C PRO A 33 0.13 -22.70 7.19
N ALA A 34 1.42 -22.34 7.09
CA ALA A 34 2.03 -21.16 7.69
C ALA A 34 2.01 -19.91 6.79
N PHE A 35 1.28 -19.88 5.69
CA PHE A 35 1.22 -18.67 4.87
C PHE A 35 0.51 -17.53 5.60
N ASP A 36 1.28 -16.47 5.84
CA ASP A 36 0.82 -15.18 6.37
C ASP A 36 0.57 -14.20 5.21
N PRO A 37 -0.70 -13.81 4.96
CA PRO A 37 -1.01 -12.78 3.99
C PRO A 37 -0.68 -11.40 4.56
N HIS A 38 0.61 -11.03 4.54
CA HIS A 38 1.01 -9.67 4.86
C HIS A 38 0.19 -8.66 4.04
N GLU A 39 -0.44 -7.73 4.77
CA GLU A 39 -1.17 -6.61 4.18
C GLU A 39 -0.22 -5.42 4.05
N HIS A 40 -0.10 -4.87 2.85
CA HIS A 40 0.64 -3.64 2.59
C HIS A 40 -0.33 -2.50 2.31
N ARG A 41 -0.12 -1.36 2.95
CA ARG A 41 -0.87 -0.12 2.74
C ARG A 41 0.09 0.95 2.22
N TYR A 42 -0.34 1.66 1.18
CA TYR A 42 0.42 2.77 0.60
C TYR A 42 -0.53 3.71 -0.12
N GLU A 43 -0.11 4.96 -0.32
CA GLU A 43 -0.77 5.90 -1.20
C GLU A 43 -0.15 5.83 -2.60
N LEU A 44 -0.98 5.86 -3.64
CA LEU A 44 -0.57 5.87 -5.03
C LEU A 44 -1.05 7.17 -5.69
N CYS A 45 -0.11 7.93 -6.25
CA CYS A 45 -0.44 9.03 -7.15
C CYS A 45 -0.75 8.49 -8.54
N ARG A 46 -1.96 8.71 -9.06
CA ARG A 46 -2.34 8.29 -10.42
C ARG A 46 -1.76 9.17 -11.52
N GLY A 47 -1.36 10.40 -11.19
CA GLY A 47 -0.71 11.31 -12.13
C GLY A 47 0.70 10.85 -12.55
N CYS A 48 1.57 10.53 -11.58
CA CYS A 48 2.97 10.17 -11.86
C CYS A 48 3.37 8.74 -11.46
N GLY A 49 2.47 7.96 -10.85
CA GLY A 49 2.74 6.58 -10.42
C GLY A 49 3.55 6.44 -9.12
N ALA A 50 3.84 7.55 -8.45
CA ALA A 50 4.56 7.54 -7.17
C ALA A 50 3.81 6.75 -6.09
N LYS A 51 4.54 5.91 -5.36
CA LYS A 51 4.05 5.15 -4.20
C LYS A 51 4.63 5.73 -2.92
N ASN A 52 3.78 6.24 -2.05
CA ASN A 52 4.16 6.65 -0.70
C ASN A 52 3.76 5.54 0.26
N TYR A 53 4.73 4.82 0.82
CA TYR A 53 4.44 3.84 1.85
C TYR A 53 4.05 4.58 3.12
N GLU A 54 2.85 4.28 3.66
CA GLU A 54 2.58 4.59 5.06
C GLU A 54 3.54 3.68 5.86
N VAL A 55 4.70 4.22 6.22
CA VAL A 55 5.46 3.64 7.33
C VAL A 55 4.54 3.85 8.52
N ALA A 56 3.76 2.83 8.88
CA ALA A 56 3.05 2.81 10.15
C ALA A 56 4.07 3.30 11.17
N ALA A 57 3.79 4.46 11.78
CA ALA A 57 4.75 5.13 12.67
C ALA A 57 5.38 4.04 13.52
N ALA A 58 6.67 3.78 13.31
CA ALA A 58 7.38 2.77 14.06
C ALA A 58 7.15 3.20 15.51
N GLY A 59 6.29 2.46 16.19
CA GLY A 59 6.01 2.65 17.60
C GLY A 59 7.29 2.25 18.29
N ILE A 60 8.22 3.20 18.39
CA ILE A 60 9.31 3.16 19.35
C ILE A 60 8.60 3.31 20.70
N ARG A 61 8.32 2.17 21.31
CA ARG A 61 8.05 2.07 22.74
C ARG A 61 9.36 2.19 23.50
#